data_AF-A0A448BIW6-F1
#
_entry.id   AF-A0A448BIW6-F1
#
_cell.length_a   1.000
_cell.length_b   1.000
_cell.length_c   1.000
_cell.angle_alpha   90.00
_cell.angle_beta   90.00
_cell.angle_gamma   90.00
#
_symmetry.space_group_name_H-M   'P 1'
#
loop_
_entity.id
_entity.type
_entity.pdbx_description
1 polymer ?
#
loop_
_entity_poly.entity_id
_entity_poly.type
_entity_poly.pdbx_seq_one_letter_code
_entity_poly.pdbx_strand_id
1 'polypeptide(L)'
;MLCPFADDHAAQEATFYGAPEWQRSPSKLRERLTEREIDAAHALVRFVGLDAYRQAGGGIRRDLFAEGDAGTYLTDTAVLETLVRDKLATLAEDVRAEGWAWVEAVPHLAYEERQAFQNAPRHRREPTTREARRIASLETRLEKIDAELEEACDAEDEAKAEKLEQRRDQVVGELQDAENALQGYAPEVREVAGAIVTIDRNGEAVIHRGLLREAEAKALRTLEKLRRGFGSTEGEAANEEHEDADDPPKAASLSDQLAQRLSAHRTAALQIEVARHPHVALAALVHGMVQKVLQDSYHGHDLPLGVSLKVQDRLEGMAPDWPESPAAVALRELQQVAGEALPEDSAELFAALLAKSQDELVRLLAVCVASTVDVVTPRATPHQPGAELAQAVGLDMAAWWKPTAEGYFKHVSKAVILDAVGAFAPEFVTRLAKLKKADIASEAERLADGTGWMPAIFKAEGPQEAAQEEGPEQDAPEDTEAMADEPAEALAA
;
A
#
# COMPACT_ATOMS: atom_id res chain seq x y z
N MET A 1 5.98 -29.87 -50.16
CA MET A 1 4.95 -30.56 -49.37
C MET A 1 4.60 -29.63 -48.24
N LEU A 2 3.55 -28.81 -48.40
CA LEU A 2 3.09 -27.88 -47.38
C LEU A 2 2.43 -28.70 -46.27
N CYS A 3 2.96 -28.58 -45.05
CA CYS A 3 2.30 -28.75 -43.76
C CYS A 3 1.11 -29.73 -43.67
N PRO A 4 1.21 -30.89 -42.99
CA PRO A 4 0.05 -31.71 -42.61
C PRO A 4 -0.63 -31.15 -41.35
N PHE A 5 -0.82 -29.83 -41.29
CA PHE A 5 -1.39 -29.15 -40.12
C PHE A 5 -2.92 -29.04 -40.17
N ALA A 6 -3.54 -29.33 -41.32
CA ALA A 6 -4.98 -29.47 -41.46
C ALA A 6 -5.26 -30.60 -42.47
N ASP A 7 -6.13 -31.54 -42.14
CA ASP A 7 -6.67 -32.50 -43.14
C ASP A 7 -7.56 -31.80 -44.19
N ASP A 8 -7.78 -30.49 -44.04
CA ASP A 8 -8.45 -29.63 -45.00
C ASP A 8 -7.46 -28.80 -45.83
N HIS A 9 -7.18 -29.28 -47.04
CA HIS A 9 -6.34 -28.61 -48.03
C HIS A 9 -6.86 -27.20 -48.39
N ALA A 10 -8.18 -26.98 -48.35
CA ALA A 10 -8.77 -25.69 -48.71
C ALA A 10 -8.47 -24.61 -47.65
N ALA A 11 -8.46 -24.97 -46.37
CA ALA A 11 -8.10 -24.06 -45.27
C ALA A 11 -6.62 -23.63 -45.32
N GLN A 12 -5.73 -24.51 -45.79
CA GLN A 12 -4.30 -24.21 -45.95
C GLN A 12 -4.06 -23.24 -47.11
N GLU A 13 -4.70 -23.47 -48.26
CA GLU A 13 -4.61 -22.57 -49.41
C GLU A 13 -5.19 -21.19 -49.09
N ALA A 14 -6.35 -21.14 -48.42
CA ALA A 14 -6.97 -19.89 -47.99
C ALA A 14 -6.06 -19.06 -47.06
N THR A 15 -5.39 -19.72 -46.11
CA THR A 15 -4.46 -19.05 -45.19
C THR A 15 -3.19 -18.57 -45.89
N PHE A 16 -2.63 -19.38 -46.80
CA PHE A 16 -1.42 -19.03 -47.55
C PHE A 16 -1.66 -17.86 -48.51
N TYR A 17 -2.73 -17.91 -49.31
CA TYR A 17 -3.06 -16.86 -50.27
C TYR A 17 -3.64 -15.60 -49.61
N GLY A 18 -4.29 -15.72 -48.45
CA GLY A 18 -4.80 -14.61 -47.64
C GLY A 18 -3.75 -13.90 -46.76
N ALA A 19 -2.53 -14.44 -46.64
CA ALA A 19 -1.43 -13.81 -45.93
C ALA A 19 -0.59 -12.90 -46.86
N PRO A 20 -0.21 -11.69 -46.42
CA PRO A 20 0.80 -10.87 -47.10
C PRO A 20 2.11 -11.65 -47.28
N GLU A 21 2.86 -11.39 -48.36
CA GLU A 21 4.06 -12.18 -48.70
C GLU A 21 5.10 -12.28 -47.56
N TRP A 22 5.23 -11.23 -46.76
CA TRP A 22 6.13 -11.18 -45.59
C TRP A 22 5.64 -11.99 -44.37
N GLN A 23 4.38 -12.44 -44.36
CA GLN A 23 3.80 -13.33 -43.34
C GLN A 23 3.64 -14.79 -43.80
N ARG A 24 4.13 -15.16 -44.99
CA ARG A 24 4.04 -16.53 -45.52
C ARG A 24 5.14 -17.48 -44.99
N SER A 25 5.81 -17.11 -43.89
CA SER A 25 6.74 -18.03 -43.24
C SER A 25 5.96 -19.17 -42.55
N PRO A 26 6.52 -20.39 -42.48
CA PRO A 26 5.84 -21.53 -41.87
C PRO A 26 5.37 -21.29 -40.43
N SER A 27 6.12 -20.53 -39.63
CA SER A 27 5.73 -20.18 -38.26
C SER A 27 4.52 -19.24 -38.21
N LYS A 28 4.50 -18.21 -39.08
CA LYS A 28 3.42 -17.21 -39.13
C LYS A 28 2.12 -17.75 -39.72
N LEU A 29 2.22 -18.67 -40.67
CA LEU A 29 1.06 -19.38 -41.22
C LEU A 29 0.46 -20.36 -40.20
N ARG A 30 1.28 -21.00 -39.36
CA ARG A 30 0.80 -21.83 -38.24
C ARG A 30 0.09 -20.99 -37.19
N GLU A 31 0.71 -19.90 -36.74
CA GLU A 31 0.11 -18.96 -35.77
C GLU A 31 -1.26 -18.46 -36.23
N ARG A 32 -1.42 -18.18 -37.53
CA ARG A 32 -2.70 -17.75 -38.13
C ARG A 32 -3.75 -18.86 -38.27
N LEU A 33 -3.32 -20.11 -38.44
CA LEU A 33 -4.21 -21.28 -38.43
C LEU A 33 -4.68 -21.63 -37.01
N THR A 34 -3.85 -21.37 -35.99
CA THR A 34 -4.12 -21.67 -34.57
C THR A 34 -4.68 -20.49 -33.78
N GLU A 35 -4.79 -19.29 -34.36
CA GLU A 35 -5.27 -18.06 -33.70
C GLU A 35 -6.70 -18.19 -33.13
N ARG A 36 -7.50 -19.12 -33.67
CA ARG A 36 -8.85 -19.43 -33.20
C ARG A 36 -8.93 -20.64 -32.26
N GLU A 37 -7.81 -21.32 -32.02
CA GLU A 37 -7.75 -22.51 -31.17
C GLU A 37 -7.26 -22.17 -29.76
N ILE A 38 -7.82 -22.85 -28.76
CA ILE A 38 -7.47 -22.64 -27.36
C ILE A 38 -6.22 -23.47 -27.04
N ASP A 39 -5.13 -22.80 -26.68
CA ASP A 39 -3.89 -23.45 -26.25
C ASP A 39 -4.07 -24.14 -24.88
N ALA A 40 -3.35 -25.24 -24.66
CA ALA A 40 -3.39 -26.00 -23.41
C ALA A 40 -2.95 -25.18 -22.17
N ALA A 41 -2.16 -24.12 -22.34
CA ALA A 41 -1.77 -23.18 -21.29
C ALA A 41 -2.83 -22.11 -21.00
N HIS A 42 -3.97 -22.10 -21.69
CA HIS A 42 -5.05 -21.16 -21.41
C HIS A 42 -5.63 -21.36 -20.00
N ALA A 43 -6.01 -20.26 -19.33
CA ALA A 43 -6.49 -20.29 -17.94
C ALA A 43 -7.68 -21.23 -17.72
N LEU A 44 -8.62 -21.27 -18.67
CA LEU A 44 -9.77 -22.18 -18.63
C LEU A 44 -9.37 -23.67 -18.69
N VAL A 45 -8.31 -23.99 -19.45
CA VAL A 45 -7.79 -25.36 -19.56
C VAL A 45 -7.07 -25.77 -18.29
N ARG A 46 -6.28 -24.86 -17.70
CA ARG A 46 -5.66 -25.07 -16.38
C ARG A 46 -6.69 -25.25 -15.28
N PHE A 47 -7.77 -24.46 -15.33
CA PHE A 47 -8.87 -24.56 -14.37
C PHE A 47 -9.57 -25.91 -14.43
N VAL A 48 -9.90 -26.43 -15.61
CA VAL A 48 -10.54 -27.75 -15.75
C VAL A 48 -9.55 -28.89 -15.55
N GLY A 49 -8.33 -28.72 -16.04
CA GLY A 49 -7.32 -29.76 -16.19
C GLY A 49 -7.45 -30.47 -17.55
N LEU A 50 -6.33 -30.64 -18.24
CA LEU A 50 -6.29 -31.22 -19.58
C LEU A 50 -6.73 -32.70 -19.60
N ASP A 51 -6.49 -33.44 -18.53
CA ASP A 51 -6.94 -34.84 -18.40
C ASP A 51 -8.46 -34.95 -18.24
N ALA A 52 -9.08 -34.04 -17.48
CA ALA A 52 -10.54 -34.00 -17.34
C ALA A 52 -11.23 -33.66 -18.66
N TYR A 53 -10.63 -32.75 -19.44
CA TYR A 53 -11.09 -32.42 -20.79
C TYR A 53 -11.04 -33.64 -21.73
N ARG A 54 -9.93 -34.41 -21.70
CA ARG A 54 -9.81 -35.66 -22.47
C ARG A 54 -10.84 -36.70 -22.07
N GLN A 55 -11.06 -36.89 -20.77
CA GLN A 55 -12.02 -37.86 -20.25
C GLN A 55 -13.47 -37.53 -20.66
N ALA A 56 -13.79 -36.25 -20.81
CA ALA A 56 -15.08 -35.79 -21.33
C ALA A 56 -15.22 -35.94 -22.86
N GLY A 57 -14.22 -36.53 -23.53
CA GLY A 57 -14.22 -36.72 -24.98
C GLY A 57 -13.73 -35.51 -25.78
N GLY A 58 -13.08 -34.54 -25.14
CA GLY A 58 -12.51 -33.36 -25.80
C GLY A 58 -11.32 -33.73 -26.70
N GLY A 59 -11.38 -33.30 -27.95
CA GLY A 59 -10.33 -33.50 -28.94
C GLY A 59 -9.13 -32.60 -28.71
N ILE A 60 -7.94 -33.17 -28.90
CA ILE A 60 -6.68 -32.45 -28.78
C ILE A 60 -5.88 -32.64 -30.05
N ARG A 61 -5.31 -31.54 -30.52
CA ARG A 61 -4.37 -31.48 -31.63
C ARG A 61 -3.01 -31.08 -31.10
N ARG A 62 -1.96 -31.82 -31.49
CA ARG A 62 -0.57 -31.52 -31.10
C ARG A 62 0.20 -31.04 -32.31
N ASP A 63 0.89 -29.92 -32.17
CA ASP A 63 1.90 -29.47 -33.11
C ASP A 63 3.09 -30.44 -33.07
N LEU A 64 3.32 -31.14 -34.18
CA LEU A 64 4.41 -32.12 -34.33
C LEU A 64 5.81 -31.49 -34.32
N PHE A 65 5.91 -30.17 -34.37
CA PHE A 65 7.17 -29.42 -34.42
C PHE A 65 7.43 -28.61 -33.14
N ALA A 66 6.54 -28.68 -32.15
CA ALA A 66 6.72 -27.99 -30.88
C ALA A 66 7.37 -28.92 -29.85
N GLU A 67 8.24 -28.36 -29.01
CA GLU A 67 8.95 -29.11 -27.98
C GLU A 67 8.12 -29.16 -26.69
N GLY A 68 7.90 -30.37 -26.15
CA GLY A 68 7.17 -30.59 -24.91
C GLY A 68 5.65 -30.46 -25.06
N ASP A 69 4.98 -29.88 -24.05
CA ASP A 69 3.54 -29.63 -24.08
C ASP A 69 3.16 -28.29 -24.75
N ALA A 70 4.16 -27.46 -25.08
CA ALA A 70 3.96 -26.28 -25.90
C ALA A 70 3.45 -26.72 -27.29
N GLY A 71 2.37 -26.12 -27.79
CA GLY A 71 1.76 -26.49 -29.08
C GLY A 71 0.67 -27.57 -29.00
N THR A 72 0.12 -27.83 -27.81
CA THR A 72 -1.10 -28.62 -27.65
C THR A 72 -2.34 -27.72 -27.70
N TYR A 73 -3.20 -27.91 -28.70
CA TYR A 73 -4.41 -27.11 -28.93
C TYR A 73 -5.67 -27.96 -28.73
N LEU A 74 -6.71 -27.34 -28.18
CA LEU A 74 -8.00 -27.96 -27.99
C LEU A 74 -8.89 -27.67 -29.20
N THR A 75 -9.55 -28.72 -29.73
CA THR A 75 -10.41 -28.60 -30.91
C THR A 75 -11.87 -28.38 -30.55
N ASP A 76 -12.33 -28.91 -29.42
CA ASP A 76 -13.73 -28.87 -29.00
C ASP A 76 -13.93 -27.86 -27.87
N THR A 77 -14.18 -26.60 -28.24
CA THR A 77 -14.41 -25.52 -27.27
C THR A 77 -15.67 -25.73 -26.44
N ALA A 78 -16.73 -26.30 -27.03
CA ALA A 78 -18.00 -26.55 -26.34
C ALA A 78 -17.88 -27.53 -25.16
N VAL A 79 -16.99 -28.54 -25.28
CA VAL A 79 -16.69 -29.47 -24.19
C VAL A 79 -15.97 -28.74 -23.06
N LEU A 80 -15.00 -27.88 -23.39
CA LEU A 80 -14.27 -27.08 -22.41
C LEU A 80 -15.22 -26.11 -21.67
N GLU A 81 -16.04 -25.37 -22.39
CA GLU A 81 -17.02 -24.44 -21.81
C GLU A 81 -18.01 -25.14 -20.88
N THR A 82 -18.44 -26.35 -21.24
CA THR A 82 -19.31 -27.18 -20.40
C THR A 82 -18.61 -27.58 -19.10
N LEU A 83 -17.38 -28.09 -19.17
CA LEU A 83 -16.62 -28.47 -17.97
C LEU A 83 -16.30 -27.27 -17.07
N VAL A 84 -15.94 -26.13 -17.66
CA VAL A 84 -15.72 -24.88 -16.92
C VAL A 84 -16.99 -24.47 -16.19
N ARG A 85 -18.12 -24.43 -16.89
CA ARG A 85 -19.43 -24.05 -16.31
C ARG A 85 -19.81 -25.00 -15.18
N ASP A 86 -19.69 -26.30 -15.39
CA ASP A 86 -20.13 -27.30 -14.40
C ASP A 86 -19.23 -27.25 -13.14
N LYS A 87 -17.91 -27.05 -13.33
CA LYS A 87 -16.97 -26.87 -12.22
C LYS A 87 -17.21 -25.55 -11.46
N LEU A 88 -17.43 -24.45 -12.17
CA LEU A 88 -17.80 -23.17 -11.56
C LEU A 88 -19.15 -23.23 -10.84
N ALA A 89 -20.13 -23.95 -11.40
CA ALA A 89 -21.43 -24.15 -10.77
C ALA A 89 -21.30 -24.92 -9.44
N THR A 90 -20.44 -25.94 -9.40
CA THR A 90 -20.16 -26.68 -8.16
C THR A 90 -19.60 -25.76 -7.08
N LEU A 91 -18.59 -24.94 -7.41
CA LEU A 91 -18.03 -23.96 -6.49
C LEU A 91 -19.05 -22.90 -6.07
N ALA A 92 -19.93 -22.50 -6.97
CA ALA A 92 -21.00 -21.55 -6.68
C ALA A 92 -22.06 -22.14 -5.73
N GLU A 93 -22.36 -23.44 -5.79
CA GLU A 93 -23.23 -24.10 -4.80
C GLU A 93 -22.60 -24.10 -3.41
N ASP A 94 -21.30 -24.40 -3.30
CA ASP A 94 -20.57 -24.35 -2.03
C ASP A 94 -20.62 -22.95 -1.41
N VAL A 95 -20.45 -21.91 -2.24
CA VAL A 95 -20.55 -20.52 -1.80
C VAL A 95 -22.00 -20.17 -1.45
N ARG A 96 -22.99 -20.64 -2.20
CA ARG A 96 -24.41 -20.36 -1.91
C ARG A 96 -24.84 -20.96 -0.57
N ALA A 97 -24.29 -22.10 -0.19
CA ALA A 97 -24.49 -22.70 1.13
C ALA A 97 -23.99 -21.82 2.29
N GLU A 98 -23.12 -20.83 2.04
CA GLU A 98 -22.67 -19.85 3.04
C GLU A 98 -23.74 -18.79 3.42
N GLY A 99 -24.84 -18.72 2.66
CA GLY A 99 -26.00 -17.85 2.93
C GLY A 99 -25.99 -16.49 2.22
N TRP A 100 -25.29 -16.36 1.11
CA TRP A 100 -25.26 -15.12 0.29
C TRP A 100 -26.58 -14.89 -0.46
N ALA A 101 -26.98 -13.62 -0.58
CA ALA A 101 -28.23 -13.20 -1.24
C ALA A 101 -28.30 -13.66 -2.70
N TRP A 102 -27.17 -13.56 -3.39
CA TRP A 102 -26.98 -14.03 -4.75
C TRP A 102 -25.55 -14.55 -4.92
N VAL A 103 -25.40 -15.57 -5.76
CA VAL A 103 -24.10 -16.10 -6.14
C VAL A 103 -24.07 -16.25 -7.65
N GLU A 104 -23.09 -15.62 -8.28
CA GLU A 104 -22.90 -15.65 -9.72
C GLU A 104 -21.56 -16.32 -10.06
N ALA A 105 -21.55 -17.13 -11.11
CA ALA A 105 -20.38 -17.87 -11.54
C ALA A 105 -20.07 -17.50 -12.98
N VAL A 106 -18.97 -16.77 -13.19
CA VAL A 106 -18.56 -16.29 -14.51
C VAL A 106 -17.14 -16.76 -14.82
N PRO A 107 -16.85 -17.28 -16.02
CA PRO A 107 -15.49 -17.70 -16.38
C PRO A 107 -14.49 -16.56 -16.41
N HIS A 108 -14.97 -15.34 -16.69
CA HIS A 108 -14.18 -14.13 -16.72
C HIS A 108 -14.99 -12.99 -16.10
N LEU A 109 -14.37 -12.26 -15.17
CA LEU A 109 -14.91 -11.03 -14.60
C LEU A 109 -14.02 -9.87 -15.08
N ALA A 110 -14.59 -8.98 -15.89
CA ALA A 110 -13.84 -7.81 -16.33
C ALA A 110 -13.61 -6.84 -15.16
N TYR A 111 -12.55 -6.03 -15.26
CA TYR A 111 -12.22 -5.09 -14.19
C TYR A 111 -13.34 -4.05 -14.01
N GLU A 112 -13.93 -3.58 -15.10
CA GLU A 112 -15.02 -2.61 -15.11
C GLU A 112 -16.28 -3.18 -14.42
N GLU A 113 -16.62 -4.43 -14.72
CA GLU A 113 -17.74 -5.14 -14.10
C GLU A 113 -17.51 -5.30 -12.59
N ARG A 114 -16.27 -5.59 -12.17
CA ARG A 114 -15.91 -5.66 -10.75
C ARG A 114 -16.06 -4.32 -10.04
N GLN A 115 -15.72 -3.21 -10.68
CA GLN A 115 -15.83 -1.86 -10.10
C GLN A 115 -17.28 -1.40 -9.93
N ALA A 116 -18.24 -2.01 -10.63
CA ALA A 116 -19.66 -1.73 -10.44
C ALA A 116 -20.19 -2.20 -9.07
N PHE A 117 -19.46 -3.09 -8.38
CA PHE A 117 -19.83 -3.59 -7.06
C PHE A 117 -19.07 -2.87 -5.94
N GLN A 118 -19.78 -2.55 -4.86
CA GLN A 118 -19.17 -2.07 -3.63
C GLN A 118 -18.88 -3.25 -2.70
N ASN A 119 -17.80 -3.17 -1.90
CA ASN A 119 -17.53 -4.18 -0.89
C ASN A 119 -18.39 -3.92 0.36
N ALA A 120 -19.01 -4.98 0.87
CA ALA A 120 -19.74 -4.97 2.10
C ALA A 120 -18.79 -4.84 3.30
N PRO A 121 -19.22 -4.20 4.40
CA PRO A 121 -18.40 -4.10 5.60
C PRO A 121 -18.16 -5.50 6.19
N ARG A 122 -16.89 -5.78 6.51
CA ARG A 122 -16.50 -6.97 7.27
C ARG A 122 -16.52 -6.64 8.76
N HIS A 123 -16.99 -7.59 9.55
CA HIS A 123 -17.00 -7.49 11.00
C HIS A 123 -16.15 -8.62 11.59
N ARG A 124 -15.31 -8.26 12.57
CA ARG A 124 -14.54 -9.24 13.33
C ARG A 124 -15.46 -9.96 14.30
N ARG A 125 -15.71 -11.25 14.09
CA ARG A 125 -16.48 -12.07 15.05
C ARG A 125 -15.65 -12.31 16.31
N GLU A 126 -16.34 -12.57 17.42
CA GLU A 126 -15.66 -13.04 18.62
C GLU A 126 -15.01 -14.41 18.34
N PRO A 127 -13.72 -14.58 18.69
CA PRO A 127 -13.04 -15.86 18.54
C PRO A 127 -13.70 -16.90 19.45
N THR A 128 -13.82 -18.13 18.96
CA THR A 128 -14.18 -19.25 19.84
C THR A 128 -13.06 -19.48 20.86
N THR A 129 -13.35 -20.17 21.97
CA THR A 129 -12.34 -20.48 23.00
C THR A 129 -11.11 -21.20 22.43
N ARG A 130 -11.28 -22.03 21.39
CA ARG A 130 -10.18 -22.72 20.71
C ARG A 130 -9.34 -21.76 19.88
N GLU A 131 -9.98 -20.84 19.16
CA GLU A 131 -9.31 -19.85 18.32
C GLU A 131 -8.58 -18.80 19.16
N ALA A 132 -9.22 -18.30 20.23
CA ALA A 132 -8.59 -17.39 21.19
C ALA A 132 -7.33 -18.02 21.81
N ARG A 133 -7.39 -19.28 22.22
CA ARG A 133 -6.22 -20.02 22.73
C ARG A 133 -5.13 -20.20 21.67
N ARG A 134 -5.52 -20.41 20.41
CA ARG A 134 -4.56 -20.53 19.31
C ARG A 134 -3.85 -19.20 19.04
N ILE A 135 -4.59 -18.10 19.00
CA ILE A 135 -4.06 -16.74 18.82
C ILE A 135 -3.10 -16.41 19.96
N ALA A 136 -3.53 -16.56 21.21
CA ALA A 136 -2.66 -16.33 22.37
C ALA A 136 -1.40 -17.22 22.34
N SER A 137 -1.53 -18.49 21.93
CA SER A 137 -0.36 -19.37 21.78
C SER A 137 0.59 -18.94 20.66
N LEU A 138 0.09 -18.31 19.59
CA LEU A 138 0.91 -17.79 18.50
C LEU A 138 1.59 -16.48 18.93
N GLU A 139 0.89 -15.60 19.64
CA GLU A 139 1.44 -14.37 20.24
C GLU A 139 2.58 -14.70 21.23
N THR A 140 2.37 -15.64 22.16
CA THR A 140 3.43 -16.08 23.09
C THR A 140 4.62 -16.72 22.36
N ARG A 141 4.38 -17.44 21.26
CA ARG A 141 5.47 -18.00 20.44
C ARG A 141 6.25 -16.90 19.73
N LEU A 142 5.56 -15.85 19.27
CA LEU A 142 6.17 -14.70 18.62
C LEU A 142 7.04 -13.91 19.60
N GLU A 143 6.53 -13.60 20.80
CA GLU A 143 7.29 -12.94 21.87
C GLU A 143 8.56 -13.72 22.23
N LYS A 144 8.47 -15.04 22.31
CA LYS A 144 9.63 -15.89 22.56
C LYS A 144 10.66 -15.84 21.42
N ILE A 145 10.21 -15.86 20.17
CA ILE A 145 11.10 -15.78 19.01
C ILE A 145 11.76 -14.39 18.96
N ASP A 146 11.02 -13.32 19.23
CA ASP A 146 11.53 -11.95 19.27
C ASP A 146 12.62 -11.81 20.35
N ALA A 147 12.43 -12.40 21.54
CA ALA A 147 13.46 -12.41 22.60
C ALA A 147 14.70 -13.25 22.24
N GLU A 148 14.51 -14.41 21.59
CA GLU A 148 15.64 -15.23 21.10
C GLU A 148 16.41 -14.55 19.96
N LEU A 149 15.73 -13.70 19.19
CA LEU A 149 16.29 -12.92 18.08
C LEU A 149 17.10 -11.74 18.61
N GLU A 150 16.59 -11.03 19.62
CA GLU A 150 17.35 -10.00 20.36
C GLU A 150 18.65 -10.58 20.94
N GLU A 151 18.57 -11.75 21.62
CA GLU A 151 19.77 -12.43 22.14
C GLU A 151 20.75 -12.86 21.02
N ALA A 152 20.24 -13.30 19.86
CA ALA A 152 21.08 -13.66 18.72
C ALA A 152 21.78 -12.45 18.09
N CYS A 153 21.08 -11.30 18.02
CA CYS A 153 21.65 -10.04 17.57
C CYS A 153 22.73 -9.53 18.54
N ASP A 154 22.47 -9.57 19.85
CA ASP A 154 23.45 -9.20 20.89
C ASP A 154 24.69 -10.09 20.88
N ALA A 155 24.54 -11.36 20.49
CA ALA A 155 25.62 -12.31 20.33
C ALA A 155 26.32 -12.28 18.96
N GLU A 156 25.90 -11.39 18.06
CA GLU A 156 26.40 -11.29 16.66
C GLU A 156 26.32 -12.63 15.89
N ASP A 157 25.31 -13.47 16.18
CA ASP A 157 25.09 -14.76 15.51
C ASP A 157 24.09 -14.60 14.34
N GLU A 158 24.61 -14.10 13.22
CA GLU A 158 23.83 -13.85 11.99
C GLU A 158 23.07 -15.09 11.49
N ALA A 159 23.70 -16.28 11.57
CA ALA A 159 23.10 -17.52 11.08
C ALA A 159 21.94 -18.00 11.97
N LYS A 160 21.97 -17.69 13.26
CA LYS A 160 20.85 -17.92 14.18
C LYS A 160 19.75 -16.87 14.00
N ALA A 161 20.13 -15.60 13.81
CA ALA A 161 19.18 -14.50 13.57
C ALA A 161 18.35 -14.75 12.30
N GLU A 162 18.97 -15.08 11.17
CA GLU A 162 18.25 -15.34 9.90
C GLU A 162 17.22 -16.48 10.03
N LYS A 163 17.58 -17.55 10.75
CA LYS A 163 16.64 -18.68 11.00
C LYS A 163 15.49 -18.29 11.91
N LEU A 164 15.74 -17.42 12.89
CA LEU A 164 14.71 -16.90 13.78
C LEU A 164 13.77 -15.95 13.04
N GLU A 165 14.28 -15.11 12.14
CA GLU A 165 13.48 -14.23 11.27
C GLU A 165 12.55 -15.04 10.37
N GLN A 166 13.05 -16.06 9.65
CA GLN A 166 12.20 -16.92 8.81
C GLN A 166 11.08 -17.59 9.62
N ARG A 167 11.41 -18.03 10.85
CA ARG A 167 10.43 -18.66 11.74
C ARG A 167 9.43 -17.64 12.30
N ARG A 168 9.88 -16.41 12.55
CA ARG A 168 9.05 -15.28 12.96
C ARG A 168 8.03 -14.97 11.88
N ASP A 169 8.46 -14.82 10.64
CA ASP A 169 7.59 -14.54 9.49
C ASP A 169 6.53 -15.63 9.30
N GLN A 170 6.91 -16.90 9.49
CA GLN A 170 5.95 -18.00 9.48
C GLN A 170 4.88 -17.84 10.58
N VAL A 171 5.28 -17.53 11.81
CA VAL A 171 4.34 -17.37 12.94
C VAL A 171 3.45 -16.13 12.76
N VAL A 172 4.01 -15.02 12.24
CA VAL A 172 3.26 -13.81 11.88
C VAL A 172 2.22 -14.12 10.81
N GLY A 173 2.59 -14.89 9.78
CA GLY A 173 1.65 -15.38 8.76
C GLY A 173 0.52 -16.21 9.37
N GLU A 174 0.85 -17.18 10.23
CA GLU A 174 -0.15 -18.01 10.93
C GLU A 174 -1.09 -17.17 11.83
N LEU A 175 -0.57 -16.14 12.49
CA LEU A 175 -1.36 -15.23 13.32
C LEU A 175 -2.30 -14.38 12.46
N GLN A 176 -1.78 -13.79 11.37
CA GLN A 176 -2.57 -13.02 10.42
C GLN A 176 -3.68 -13.86 9.79
N ASP A 177 -3.41 -15.12 9.45
CA ASP A 177 -4.41 -16.06 8.95
C ASP A 177 -5.49 -16.36 9.98
N ALA A 178 -5.10 -16.54 11.26
CA ALA A 178 -6.04 -16.73 12.35
C ALA A 178 -6.94 -15.50 12.56
N GLU A 179 -6.38 -14.29 12.49
CA GLU A 179 -7.15 -13.04 12.57
C GLU A 179 -8.05 -12.81 11.36
N ASN A 180 -7.56 -13.10 10.15
CA ASN A 180 -8.33 -13.03 8.91
C ASN A 180 -9.51 -14.00 8.94
N ALA A 181 -9.37 -15.17 9.57
CA ALA A 181 -10.44 -16.13 9.78
C ALA A 181 -11.53 -15.65 10.77
N LEU A 182 -11.24 -14.61 11.56
CA LEU A 182 -12.24 -13.92 12.40
C LEU A 182 -12.97 -12.82 11.63
N GLN A 183 -12.40 -12.31 10.55
CA GLN A 183 -13.03 -11.29 9.71
C GLN A 183 -14.12 -11.92 8.84
N GLY A 184 -15.37 -11.75 9.23
CA GLY A 184 -16.53 -12.31 8.55
C GLY A 184 -17.51 -11.24 8.07
N TYR A 185 -18.62 -11.70 7.51
CA TYR A 185 -19.79 -10.86 7.21
C TYR A 185 -20.91 -11.23 8.17
N ALA A 186 -21.55 -10.21 8.75
CA ALA A 186 -22.73 -10.39 9.59
C ALA A 186 -23.85 -11.08 8.79
N PRO A 187 -24.70 -11.90 9.43
CA PRO A 187 -25.79 -12.60 8.73
C PRO A 187 -26.68 -11.66 7.91
N GLU A 188 -27.01 -10.48 8.44
CA GLU A 188 -27.85 -9.49 7.75
C GLU A 188 -27.16 -8.89 6.51
N VAL A 189 -25.83 -8.82 6.53
CA VAL A 189 -25.05 -8.37 5.36
C VAL A 189 -25.05 -9.45 4.29
N ARG A 190 -25.00 -10.74 4.67
CA ARG A 190 -25.05 -11.85 3.71
C ARG A 190 -26.40 -11.97 3.02
N GLU A 191 -27.49 -11.59 3.68
CA GLU A 191 -28.84 -11.54 3.08
C GLU A 191 -29.00 -10.48 1.99
N VAL A 192 -28.07 -9.51 1.91
CA VAL A 192 -28.12 -8.41 0.93
C VAL A 192 -26.96 -8.46 -0.06
N ALA A 193 -25.76 -8.81 0.41
CA ALA A 193 -24.57 -8.92 -0.41
C ALA A 193 -24.52 -10.26 -1.14
N GLY A 194 -23.81 -10.29 -2.27
CA GLY A 194 -23.57 -11.49 -3.03
C GLY A 194 -22.10 -11.88 -3.13
N ALA A 195 -21.87 -12.92 -3.90
CA ALA A 195 -20.53 -13.40 -4.22
C ALA A 195 -20.40 -13.73 -5.71
N ILE A 196 -19.22 -13.48 -6.28
CA ILE A 196 -18.87 -13.88 -7.64
C ILE A 196 -17.75 -14.92 -7.57
N VAL A 197 -17.95 -16.06 -8.22
CA VAL A 197 -16.92 -17.07 -8.47
C VAL A 197 -16.39 -16.88 -9.89
N THR A 198 -15.09 -16.62 -10.02
CA THR A 198 -14.42 -16.41 -11.30
C THR A 198 -13.11 -17.18 -11.39
N ILE A 199 -12.52 -17.22 -12.58
CA ILE A 199 -11.21 -17.81 -12.83
C ILE A 199 -10.20 -16.67 -13.02
N ASP A 200 -9.02 -16.80 -12.41
CA ASP A 200 -7.94 -15.85 -12.61
C ASP A 200 -7.10 -16.16 -13.86
N ARG A 201 -6.05 -15.37 -14.09
CA ARG A 201 -5.15 -15.56 -15.24
C ARG A 201 -4.30 -16.83 -15.14
N ASN A 202 -4.15 -17.38 -13.95
CA ASN A 202 -3.38 -18.60 -13.70
C ASN A 202 -4.24 -19.86 -13.88
N GLY A 203 -5.56 -19.72 -13.95
CA GLY A 203 -6.50 -20.82 -14.01
C GLY A 203 -6.97 -21.28 -12.63
N GLU A 204 -6.79 -20.47 -11.59
CA GLU A 204 -7.25 -20.75 -10.23
C GLU A 204 -8.63 -20.12 -9.99
N ALA A 205 -9.43 -20.77 -9.13
CA ALA A 205 -10.74 -20.26 -8.76
C ALA A 205 -10.58 -19.10 -7.75
N VAL A 206 -11.15 -17.95 -8.07
CA VAL A 206 -11.18 -16.78 -7.19
C VAL A 206 -12.63 -16.49 -6.82
N ILE A 207 -12.87 -16.33 -5.52
CA ILE A 207 -14.21 -16.06 -4.98
C ILE A 207 -14.21 -14.67 -4.36
N HIS A 208 -14.93 -13.74 -5.00
CA HIS A 208 -15.17 -12.41 -4.48
C HIS A 208 -16.44 -12.40 -3.63
N ARG A 209 -16.29 -12.37 -2.31
CA ARG A 209 -17.40 -12.35 -1.34
C ARG A 209 -17.72 -10.94 -0.88
N GLY A 210 -18.99 -10.67 -0.57
CA GLY A 210 -19.41 -9.39 -0.01
C GLY A 210 -19.59 -8.30 -1.05
N LEU A 211 -20.11 -8.63 -2.23
CA LEU A 211 -20.36 -7.68 -3.30
C LEU A 211 -21.77 -7.10 -3.18
N LEU A 212 -21.89 -5.78 -3.13
CA LEU A 212 -23.15 -5.05 -3.07
C LEU A 212 -23.38 -4.33 -4.40
N ARG A 213 -24.57 -4.48 -4.98
CA ARG A 213 -25.02 -3.62 -6.07
C ARG A 213 -25.34 -2.23 -5.51
N GLU A 214 -25.33 -1.21 -6.37
CA GLU A 214 -25.47 0.19 -5.93
C GLU A 214 -26.77 0.45 -5.13
N ALA A 215 -27.89 -0.16 -5.53
CA ALA A 215 -29.16 -0.06 -4.82
C ALA A 215 -29.13 -0.73 -3.44
N GLU A 216 -28.47 -1.89 -3.33
CA GLU A 216 -28.30 -2.67 -2.10
C GLU A 216 -27.38 -1.93 -1.11
N ALA A 217 -26.29 -1.32 -1.61
CA ALA A 217 -25.39 -0.50 -0.81
C ALA A 217 -26.08 0.75 -0.23
N LYS A 218 -26.95 1.41 -1.01
CA LYS A 218 -27.77 2.55 -0.54
C LYS A 218 -28.77 2.12 0.55
N ALA A 219 -29.41 0.96 0.40
CA ALA A 219 -30.32 0.41 1.40
C ALA A 219 -29.62 0.07 2.72
N LEU A 220 -28.46 -0.60 2.66
CA LEU A 220 -27.68 -0.97 3.85
C LEU A 220 -27.22 0.27 4.63
N ARG A 221 -26.69 1.29 3.94
CA ARG A 221 -26.30 2.57 4.57
C ARG A 221 -27.47 3.29 5.23
N THR A 222 -28.67 3.17 4.67
CA THR A 222 -29.88 3.80 5.23
C THR A 222 -30.33 3.07 6.49
N LEU A 223 -30.28 1.74 6.49
CA LEU A 223 -30.54 0.91 7.68
C LEU A 223 -29.52 1.14 8.80
N GLU A 224 -28.24 1.26 8.46
CA GLU A 224 -27.19 1.60 9.43
C GLU A 224 -27.38 3.00 10.02
N LYS A 225 -27.76 4.00 9.20
CA LYS A 225 -28.10 5.35 9.67
C LYS A 225 -29.33 5.33 10.59
N LEU A 226 -30.34 4.52 10.28
CA LEU A 226 -31.53 4.35 11.12
C LEU A 226 -31.20 3.63 12.44
N ARG A 227 -30.31 2.62 12.44
CA ARG A 227 -29.80 1.98 13.66
C ARG A 227 -28.98 2.97 14.51
N ARG A 228 -28.11 3.78 13.91
CA ARG A 228 -27.38 4.86 14.61
C ARG A 228 -28.31 5.96 15.14
N GLY A 229 -29.41 6.23 14.44
CA GLY A 229 -30.39 7.26 14.83
C GLY A 229 -31.30 6.89 16.00
N PHE A 230 -31.27 5.64 16.49
CA PHE A 230 -32.13 5.15 17.58
C PHE A 230 -31.35 4.68 18.83
N GLY A 231 -30.02 4.77 18.83
CA GLY A 231 -29.18 4.10 19.85
C GLY A 231 -28.14 4.97 20.55
N SER A 232 -28.30 6.28 20.66
CA SER A 232 -27.33 7.12 21.41
C SER A 232 -27.97 8.37 22.03
N THR A 233 -28.80 8.13 23.05
CA THR A 233 -28.93 9.04 24.20
C THR A 233 -28.81 8.16 25.45
N GLU A 234 -27.85 8.52 26.30
CA GLU A 234 -27.58 7.97 27.64
C GLU A 234 -26.79 6.65 27.72
N GLY A 235 -25.53 6.79 28.13
CA GLY A 235 -24.61 5.69 28.45
C GLY A 235 -23.21 6.20 28.81
N GLU A 236 -23.11 7.30 29.57
CA GLU A 236 -21.88 7.69 30.27
C GLU A 236 -21.66 6.78 31.49
N ALA A 237 -20.38 6.48 31.74
CA ALA A 237 -19.79 5.91 32.96
C ALA A 237 -19.97 4.41 33.23
N ALA A 238 -18.88 3.64 33.05
CA ALA A 238 -18.26 2.79 34.08
C ALA A 238 -17.18 1.84 33.50
N ASN A 239 -15.92 2.10 33.86
CA ASN A 239 -14.91 1.12 34.33
C ASN A 239 -13.55 1.85 34.32
N GLU A 240 -13.18 2.49 35.43
CA GLU A 240 -12.50 1.89 36.60
C GLU A 240 -11.09 1.37 36.27
N GLU A 241 -10.15 2.26 36.59
CA GLU A 241 -8.82 2.07 37.14
C GLU A 241 -8.49 0.65 37.61
N HIS A 242 -7.48 0.06 36.97
CA HIS A 242 -6.54 -0.84 37.66
C HIS A 242 -5.16 -0.16 37.67
N GLU A 243 -4.86 0.52 38.76
CA GLU A 243 -3.50 0.76 39.23
C GLU A 243 -2.97 -0.57 39.78
N ASP A 244 -1.92 -1.12 39.16
CA ASP A 244 -0.97 -1.98 39.86
C ASP A 244 0.39 -1.30 39.82
N ALA A 245 0.98 -1.24 41.01
CA ALA A 245 2.17 -0.50 41.36
C ALA A 245 3.48 -1.27 41.06
N ASP A 246 4.54 -0.47 40.96
CA ASP A 246 5.97 -0.82 41.02
C ASP A 246 6.57 -1.63 39.85
N ASP A 247 7.03 -0.89 38.84
CA ASP A 247 8.28 -1.17 38.14
C ASP A 247 8.99 0.18 37.81
N PRO A 248 10.32 0.29 37.91
CA PRO A 248 11.04 1.56 37.73
C PRO A 248 10.99 2.04 36.27
N PRO A 249 11.08 3.36 36.01
CA PRO A 249 10.75 3.93 34.71
C PRO A 249 11.80 3.57 33.66
N LYS A 250 11.44 2.68 32.71
CA LYS A 250 12.10 2.61 31.40
C LYS A 250 11.72 3.85 30.58
N ALA A 251 12.71 4.42 29.92
CA ALA A 251 12.60 5.67 29.17
C ALA A 251 11.50 5.64 28.10
N ALA A 252 10.69 6.69 28.12
CA ALA A 252 9.80 7.25 27.09
C ALA A 252 9.64 6.48 25.75
N SER A 253 8.74 5.49 25.71
CA SER A 253 8.07 5.13 24.46
C SER A 253 6.72 5.87 24.38
N LEU A 254 6.52 6.63 23.30
CA LEU A 254 5.21 7.18 22.94
C LEU A 254 4.22 6.01 22.72
N SER A 255 2.96 6.14 23.14
CA SER A 255 1.96 5.09 22.84
C SER A 255 1.80 4.94 21.31
N ASP A 256 1.57 3.72 20.83
CA ASP A 256 1.40 3.44 19.40
C ASP A 256 0.29 4.28 18.75
N GLN A 257 -0.81 4.49 19.47
CA GLN A 257 -1.93 5.33 19.00
C GLN A 257 -1.51 6.81 18.81
N LEU A 258 -0.70 7.34 19.73
CA LEU A 258 -0.16 8.70 19.62
C LEU A 258 0.88 8.80 18.50
N ALA A 259 1.74 7.79 18.33
CA ALA A 259 2.71 7.74 17.23
C ALA A 259 2.00 7.71 15.86
N GLN A 260 0.92 6.93 15.74
CA GLN A 260 0.09 6.86 14.55
C GLN A 260 -0.62 8.20 14.25
N ARG A 261 -1.17 8.86 15.28
CA ARG A 261 -1.77 10.19 15.13
C ARG A 261 -0.76 11.25 14.69
N LEU A 262 0.42 11.28 15.31
CA LEU A 262 1.47 12.25 14.97
C LEU A 262 2.02 12.00 13.56
N SER A 263 2.23 10.74 13.16
CA SER A 263 2.66 10.41 11.79
C SER A 263 1.60 10.72 10.73
N ALA A 264 0.30 10.70 11.07
CA ALA A 264 -0.77 11.20 10.20
C ALA A 264 -0.66 12.71 9.94
N HIS A 265 -0.38 13.52 10.97
CA HIS A 265 -0.14 14.97 10.78
C HIS A 265 1.13 15.25 9.98
N ARG A 266 2.20 14.48 10.20
CA ARG A 266 3.43 14.56 9.38
C ARG A 266 3.13 14.24 7.92
N THR A 267 2.35 13.20 7.67
CA THR A 267 1.93 12.82 6.31
C THR A 267 1.20 13.99 5.66
N ALA A 268 0.19 14.55 6.30
CA ALA A 268 -0.55 15.71 5.79
C ALA A 268 0.36 16.91 5.47
N ALA A 269 1.30 17.23 6.37
CA ALA A 269 2.27 18.31 6.15
C ALA A 269 3.20 18.02 4.95
N LEU A 270 3.63 16.77 4.79
CA LEU A 270 4.44 16.35 3.65
C LEU A 270 3.64 16.40 2.33
N GLN A 271 2.35 16.05 2.34
CA GLN A 271 1.48 16.14 1.16
C GLN A 271 1.40 17.58 0.64
N ILE A 272 1.13 18.56 1.52
CA ILE A 272 1.05 19.97 1.10
C ILE A 272 2.41 20.52 0.63
N GLU A 273 3.51 20.14 1.28
CA GLU A 273 4.84 20.57 0.83
C GLU A 273 5.21 19.96 -0.53
N VAL A 274 4.90 18.69 -0.77
CA VAL A 274 5.09 18.07 -2.09
C VAL A 274 4.22 18.75 -3.17
N ALA A 275 2.99 19.13 -2.84
CA ALA A 275 2.12 19.86 -3.76
C ALA A 275 2.69 21.26 -4.12
N ARG A 276 3.40 21.90 -3.18
CA ARG A 276 4.07 23.20 -3.36
C ARG A 276 5.41 23.12 -4.07
N HIS A 277 6.00 21.92 -4.20
CA HIS A 277 7.28 21.70 -4.84
C HIS A 277 7.18 20.78 -6.08
N PRO A 278 6.67 21.28 -7.22
CA PRO A 278 6.39 20.46 -8.41
C PRO A 278 7.58 19.69 -8.96
N HIS A 279 8.79 20.25 -8.87
CA HIS A 279 9.99 19.56 -9.32
C HIS A 279 10.31 18.34 -8.44
N VAL A 280 10.15 18.45 -7.12
CA VAL A 280 10.38 17.35 -6.17
C VAL A 280 9.34 16.25 -6.39
N ALA A 281 8.07 16.62 -6.60
CA ALA A 281 7.01 15.66 -6.94
C ALA A 281 7.30 14.89 -8.24
N LEU A 282 7.76 15.60 -9.28
CA LEU A 282 8.17 14.98 -10.54
C LEU A 282 9.39 14.05 -10.34
N ALA A 283 10.40 14.51 -9.60
CA ALA A 283 11.60 13.73 -9.32
C ALA A 283 11.27 12.46 -8.52
N ALA A 284 10.41 12.54 -7.51
CA ALA A 284 9.97 11.38 -6.73
C ALA A 284 9.24 10.34 -7.60
N LEU A 285 8.38 10.80 -8.52
CA LEU A 285 7.69 9.92 -9.45
C LEU A 285 8.65 9.25 -10.46
N VAL A 286 9.54 10.05 -11.06
CA VAL A 286 10.55 9.56 -12.02
C VAL A 286 11.52 8.61 -11.34
N HIS A 287 11.94 8.89 -10.11
CA HIS A 287 12.78 8.01 -9.29
C HIS A 287 12.16 6.62 -9.18
N GLY A 288 10.87 6.53 -8.85
CA GLY A 288 10.16 5.25 -8.79
C GLY A 288 10.06 4.53 -10.14
N MET A 289 9.90 5.27 -11.24
CA MET A 289 9.90 4.70 -12.60
C MET A 289 11.28 4.19 -13.02
N VAL A 290 12.34 4.93 -12.71
CA VAL A 290 13.73 4.57 -13.01
C VAL A 290 14.13 3.31 -12.26
N GLN A 291 13.82 3.22 -10.96
CA GLN A 291 14.09 2.01 -10.18
C GLN A 291 13.38 0.79 -10.75
N LYS A 292 12.13 0.94 -11.23
CA LYS A 292 11.34 -0.18 -11.76
C LYS A 292 11.71 -0.62 -13.18
N VAL A 293 12.08 0.33 -14.05
CA VAL A 293 12.25 0.08 -15.50
C VAL A 293 13.71 -0.03 -15.89
N LEU A 294 14.60 0.69 -15.20
CA LEU A 294 16.01 0.86 -15.60
C LEU A 294 17.01 0.24 -14.61
N GLN A 295 16.56 -0.24 -13.45
CA GLN A 295 17.42 -0.88 -12.46
C GLN A 295 16.92 -2.32 -12.21
N ASP A 296 17.80 -3.31 -12.40
CA ASP A 296 17.50 -4.76 -12.24
C ASP A 296 17.28 -5.19 -10.77
N SER A 297 17.25 -4.24 -9.83
CA SER A 297 17.07 -4.52 -8.41
C SER A 297 15.59 -4.69 -8.08
N TYR A 298 15.05 -5.86 -8.43
CA TYR A 298 13.91 -6.41 -7.73
C TYR A 298 14.37 -6.83 -6.35
N HIS A 299 14.05 -6.05 -5.32
CA HIS A 299 13.70 -6.44 -3.95
C HIS A 299 13.31 -5.15 -3.22
N GLY A 300 12.02 -4.96 -2.92
CA GLY A 300 11.58 -3.79 -2.17
C GLY A 300 10.14 -3.44 -2.40
N HIS A 301 9.27 -3.96 -1.53
CA HIS A 301 8.18 -3.14 -1.04
C HIS A 301 8.85 -1.97 -0.33
N ASP A 302 9.09 -0.85 -1.02
CA ASP A 302 9.22 0.50 -0.45
C ASP A 302 9.75 1.48 -1.50
N LEU A 303 8.81 1.91 -2.35
CA LEU A 303 8.72 3.32 -2.69
C LEU A 303 7.39 3.78 -2.10
N PRO A 304 7.29 4.95 -1.46
CA PRO A 304 6.02 5.54 -1.02
C PRO A 304 5.11 5.96 -2.19
N LEU A 305 5.41 5.52 -3.42
CA LEU A 305 4.72 5.81 -4.66
C LEU A 305 4.76 4.57 -5.58
N GLY A 306 4.03 3.52 -5.20
CA GLY A 306 3.53 2.59 -6.22
C GLY A 306 2.53 3.37 -7.06
N VAL A 307 2.69 3.49 -8.38
CA VAL A 307 1.70 4.14 -9.25
C VAL A 307 0.45 3.24 -9.35
N SER A 308 -0.30 3.22 -8.26
CA SER A 308 -1.70 2.96 -8.09
C SER A 308 -2.16 4.22 -7.36
N LEU A 309 -2.87 5.11 -8.05
CA LEU A 309 -3.42 6.33 -7.45
C LEU A 309 -4.52 5.92 -6.47
N LYS A 310 -4.13 5.49 -5.27
CA LYS A 310 -5.03 5.29 -4.13
C LYS A 310 -4.99 6.58 -3.34
N VAL A 311 -6.01 7.41 -3.51
CA VAL A 311 -6.22 8.56 -2.63
C VAL A 311 -6.31 8.02 -1.20
N GLN A 312 -5.43 8.49 -0.32
CA GLN A 312 -5.33 7.97 1.04
C GLN A 312 -6.39 8.62 1.94
N ASP A 313 -7.61 8.09 1.92
CA ASP A 313 -8.72 8.61 2.76
C ASP A 313 -8.66 8.13 4.23
N ARG A 314 -7.62 7.38 4.61
CA ARG A 314 -7.51 6.72 5.92
C ARG A 314 -7.09 7.65 7.08
N LEU A 315 -6.65 8.87 6.78
CA LEU A 315 -6.13 9.79 7.80
C LEU A 315 -7.20 10.23 8.82
N GLU A 316 -8.47 10.35 8.41
CA GLU A 316 -9.59 10.72 9.30
C GLU A 316 -9.84 9.69 10.40
N GLY A 317 -9.61 8.40 10.12
CA GLY A 317 -9.71 7.34 11.12
C GLY A 317 -8.59 7.35 12.16
N MET A 318 -7.44 7.96 11.84
CA MET A 318 -6.24 8.00 12.70
C MET A 318 -6.12 9.31 13.49
N ALA A 319 -6.56 10.42 12.90
CA ALA A 319 -6.57 11.74 13.49
C ALA A 319 -7.91 12.43 13.14
N PRO A 320 -8.94 12.29 14.00
CA PRO A 320 -10.27 12.84 13.72
C PRO A 320 -10.31 14.37 13.57
N ASP A 321 -9.33 15.07 14.12
CA ASP A 321 -9.13 16.52 14.05
C ASP A 321 -8.31 16.96 12.82
N TRP A 322 -7.68 16.02 12.10
CA TRP A 322 -6.88 16.36 10.91
C TRP A 322 -7.65 17.14 9.83
N PRO A 323 -8.95 16.90 9.53
CA PRO A 323 -9.63 17.59 8.43
C PRO A 323 -9.72 19.11 8.62
N GLU A 324 -9.61 19.57 9.86
CA GLU A 324 -9.60 20.98 10.28
C GLU A 324 -8.17 21.54 10.43
N SER A 325 -7.13 20.69 10.28
CA SER A 325 -5.75 21.13 10.38
C SER A 325 -5.37 22.11 9.25
N PRO A 326 -4.47 23.08 9.50
CA PRO A 326 -4.04 24.03 8.47
C PRO A 326 -3.49 23.36 7.20
N ALA A 327 -2.78 22.23 7.35
CA ALA A 327 -2.25 21.46 6.23
C ALA A 327 -3.37 20.84 5.37
N ALA A 328 -4.39 20.25 6.00
CA ALA A 328 -5.53 19.67 5.31
C ALA A 328 -6.34 20.70 4.53
N VAL A 329 -6.59 21.86 5.16
CA VAL A 329 -7.32 22.97 4.55
C VAL A 329 -6.56 23.52 3.35
N ALA A 330 -5.26 23.79 3.51
CA ALA A 330 -4.42 24.31 2.43
C ALA A 330 -4.33 23.33 1.25
N LEU A 331 -4.23 22.02 1.50
CA LEU A 331 -4.23 21.01 0.44
C LEU A 331 -5.56 20.96 -0.31
N ARG A 332 -6.68 21.03 0.42
CA ARG A 332 -8.03 21.03 -0.18
C ARG A 332 -8.28 22.27 -1.03
N GLU A 333 -7.87 23.45 -0.56
CA GLU A 333 -7.93 24.69 -1.35
C GLU A 333 -7.12 24.57 -2.64
N LEU A 334 -5.91 24.01 -2.54
CA LEU A 334 -5.04 23.83 -3.70
C LEU A 334 -5.59 22.80 -4.70
N GLN A 335 -6.20 21.71 -4.22
CA GLN A 335 -6.91 20.73 -5.04
C GLN A 335 -8.13 21.35 -5.74
N GLN A 336 -8.90 22.18 -5.03
CA GLN A 336 -10.07 22.86 -5.60
C GLN A 336 -9.66 23.82 -6.72
N VAL A 337 -8.67 24.69 -6.46
CA VAL A 337 -8.15 25.62 -7.47
C VAL A 337 -7.59 24.88 -8.69
N ALA A 338 -6.89 23.76 -8.46
CA ALA A 338 -6.37 22.93 -9.54
C ALA A 338 -7.48 22.24 -10.37
N GLY A 339 -8.60 21.91 -9.73
CA GLY A 339 -9.76 21.23 -10.34
C GLY A 339 -10.73 22.15 -11.10
N GLU A 340 -10.86 23.42 -10.69
CA GLU A 340 -11.82 24.38 -11.27
C GLU A 340 -11.67 24.60 -12.79
N ALA A 341 -10.48 24.36 -13.35
CA ALA A 341 -10.17 24.56 -14.77
C ALA A 341 -10.15 23.25 -15.59
N LEU A 342 -10.55 22.11 -15.02
CA LEU A 342 -10.50 20.81 -15.66
C LEU A 342 -11.91 20.32 -16.06
N PRO A 343 -12.10 19.80 -17.30
CA PRO A 343 -13.35 19.18 -17.71
C PRO A 343 -13.67 17.92 -16.89
N GLU A 344 -14.96 17.67 -16.62
CA GLU A 344 -15.43 16.43 -15.99
C GLU A 344 -15.48 15.23 -16.97
N ASP A 345 -15.58 15.50 -18.28
CA ASP A 345 -15.56 14.45 -19.31
C ASP A 345 -14.14 13.93 -19.56
N SER A 346 -13.98 12.60 -19.56
CA SER A 346 -12.66 11.95 -19.66
C SER A 346 -11.94 12.17 -20.99
N ALA A 347 -12.67 12.29 -22.12
CA ALA A 347 -12.07 12.50 -23.43
C ALA A 347 -11.66 13.97 -23.59
N GLU A 348 -12.47 14.90 -23.07
CA GLU A 348 -12.17 16.32 -23.04
C GLU A 348 -11.02 16.65 -22.07
N LEU A 349 -10.91 15.93 -20.95
CA LEU A 349 -9.84 16.07 -19.97
C LEU A 349 -8.47 15.78 -20.59
N PHE A 350 -8.32 14.68 -21.33
CA PHE A 350 -7.03 14.34 -21.94
C PHE A 350 -6.60 15.38 -23.00
N ALA A 351 -7.55 15.84 -23.82
CA ALA A 351 -7.29 16.92 -24.77
C ALA A 351 -6.91 18.24 -24.08
N ALA A 352 -7.58 18.59 -22.98
CA ALA A 352 -7.27 19.77 -22.19
C ALA A 352 -5.89 19.68 -21.52
N LEU A 353 -5.49 18.49 -21.05
CA LEU A 353 -4.16 18.27 -20.50
C LEU A 353 -3.06 18.36 -21.58
N LEU A 354 -3.29 17.79 -22.77
CA LEU A 354 -2.34 17.90 -23.90
C LEU A 354 -2.12 19.35 -24.37
N ALA A 355 -3.13 20.21 -24.22
CA ALA A 355 -3.04 21.62 -24.58
C ALA A 355 -2.32 22.49 -23.53
N LYS A 356 -2.11 21.98 -22.30
CA LYS A 356 -1.41 22.70 -21.23
C LYS A 356 0.10 22.72 -21.47
N SER A 357 0.74 23.77 -20.95
CA SER A 357 2.20 23.83 -20.92
C SER A 357 2.76 22.76 -19.98
N GLN A 358 4.01 22.35 -20.21
CA GLN A 358 4.71 21.41 -19.34
C GLN A 358 4.74 21.87 -17.88
N ASP A 359 4.90 23.17 -17.66
CA ASP A 359 4.94 23.79 -16.33
C ASP A 359 3.58 23.65 -15.59
N GLU A 360 2.46 23.81 -16.30
CA GLU A 360 1.13 23.58 -15.75
C GLU A 360 0.85 22.10 -15.48
N LEU A 361 1.32 21.21 -16.37
CA LEU A 361 1.20 19.77 -16.17
C LEU A 361 1.99 19.28 -14.96
N VAL A 362 3.19 19.82 -14.75
CA VAL A 362 4.03 19.47 -13.60
C VAL A 362 3.42 20.00 -12.30
N ARG A 363 2.79 21.18 -12.30
CA ARG A 363 2.00 21.65 -11.16
C ARG A 363 0.83 20.74 -10.84
N LEU A 364 0.03 20.36 -11.84
CA LEU A 364 -1.09 19.42 -11.65
C LEU A 364 -0.62 18.06 -11.15
N LEU A 365 0.48 17.55 -11.72
CA LEU A 365 1.12 16.32 -11.28
C LEU A 365 1.53 16.40 -9.81
N ALA A 366 2.06 17.54 -9.36
CA ALA A 366 2.43 17.73 -7.96
C ALA A 366 1.25 17.55 -7.00
N VAL A 367 0.08 18.10 -7.33
CA VAL A 367 -1.15 17.96 -6.54
C VAL A 367 -1.62 16.50 -6.49
N CYS A 368 -1.59 15.82 -7.63
CA CYS A 368 -1.97 14.42 -7.73
C CYS A 368 -1.02 13.51 -6.94
N VAL A 369 0.30 13.70 -7.09
CA VAL A 369 1.34 12.93 -6.40
C VAL A 369 1.30 13.20 -4.89
N ALA A 370 1.14 14.46 -4.48
CA ALA A 370 1.00 14.84 -3.08
C ALA A 370 -0.07 14.02 -2.37
N SER A 371 -1.25 13.86 -2.97
CA SER A 371 -2.39 13.13 -2.38
C SER A 371 -2.14 11.62 -2.17
N THR A 372 -1.04 11.09 -2.71
CA THR A 372 -0.64 9.68 -2.59
C THR A 372 0.49 9.43 -1.59
N VAL A 373 1.15 10.49 -1.10
CA VAL A 373 2.22 10.38 -0.11
C VAL A 373 1.64 9.86 1.21
N ASP A 374 2.26 8.81 1.75
CA ASP A 374 1.88 8.17 3.01
C ASP A 374 3.13 7.77 3.80
N VAL A 375 3.33 8.39 4.96
CA VAL A 375 4.43 8.09 5.88
C VAL A 375 3.91 7.76 7.28
N VAL A 376 2.66 7.27 7.37
CA VAL A 376 2.04 6.87 8.63
C VAL A 376 2.70 5.62 9.17
N THR A 377 3.13 5.65 10.43
CA THR A 377 3.74 4.51 11.11
C THR A 377 2.71 3.88 12.06
N PRO A 378 2.51 2.55 12.05
CA PRO A 378 1.52 1.89 12.91
C PRO A 378 1.95 1.83 14.38
N ARG A 379 3.25 2.04 14.66
CA ARG A 379 3.86 2.01 16.00
C ARG A 379 4.90 3.12 16.14
N ALA A 380 5.34 3.37 17.36
CA ALA A 380 6.49 4.25 17.60
C ALA A 380 7.76 3.62 17.00
N THR A 381 8.38 4.30 16.03
CA THR A 381 9.61 3.85 15.36
C THR A 381 10.67 4.95 15.39
N PRO A 382 11.95 4.61 15.63
CA PRO A 382 13.05 5.57 15.52
C PRO A 382 13.30 6.00 14.07
N HIS A 383 13.01 5.13 13.10
CA HIS A 383 13.17 5.45 11.67
C HIS A 383 11.86 6.07 11.16
N GLN A 384 11.97 7.28 10.60
CA GLN A 384 10.84 8.01 10.04
C GLN A 384 10.76 7.76 8.53
N PRO A 385 9.73 7.05 8.02
CA PRO A 385 9.56 6.87 6.59
C PRO A 385 9.50 8.20 5.84
N GLY A 386 10.05 8.23 4.62
CA GLY A 386 10.04 9.42 3.77
C GLY A 386 10.94 10.57 4.25
N ALA A 387 11.98 10.28 5.06
CA ALA A 387 12.96 11.28 5.49
C ALA A 387 13.62 12.02 4.31
N GLU A 388 13.99 11.30 3.24
CA GLU A 388 14.58 11.87 2.03
C GLU A 388 13.61 12.84 1.33
N LEU A 389 12.32 12.48 1.25
CA LEU A 389 11.29 13.33 0.66
C LEU A 389 11.04 14.57 1.54
N ALA A 390 10.99 14.40 2.86
CA ALA A 390 10.85 15.49 3.83
C ALA A 390 12.03 16.47 3.75
N GLN A 391 13.25 15.97 3.59
CA GLN A 391 14.44 16.79 3.38
C GLN A 391 14.39 17.53 2.04
N ALA A 392 13.98 16.85 0.97
CA ALA A 392 13.90 17.44 -0.38
C ALA A 392 12.89 18.59 -0.48
N VAL A 393 11.78 18.53 0.27
CA VAL A 393 10.79 19.62 0.33
C VAL A 393 11.05 20.63 1.46
N GLY A 394 12.09 20.41 2.28
CA GLY A 394 12.40 21.26 3.43
C GLY A 394 11.28 21.31 4.47
N LEU A 395 10.67 20.16 4.79
CA LEU A 395 9.52 20.07 5.68
C LEU A 395 9.82 20.66 7.07
N ASP A 396 9.17 21.76 7.40
CA ASP A 396 9.12 22.33 8.75
C ASP A 396 7.77 22.01 9.41
N MET A 397 7.78 21.06 10.35
CA MET A 397 6.55 20.68 11.07
C MET A 397 5.99 21.82 11.94
N ALA A 398 6.80 22.80 12.36
CA ALA A 398 6.33 23.92 13.18
C ALA A 398 5.41 24.88 12.40
N ALA A 399 5.50 24.88 11.06
CA ALA A 399 4.59 25.61 10.20
C ALA A 399 3.19 24.97 10.13
N TRP A 400 3.08 23.65 10.36
CA TRP A 400 1.88 22.87 10.06
C TRP A 400 1.16 22.32 11.28
N TRP A 401 1.87 22.14 12.40
CA TRP A 401 1.31 21.55 13.60
C TRP A 401 1.82 22.26 14.85
N LYS A 402 1.00 22.30 15.90
CA LYS A 402 1.36 22.80 17.22
C LYS A 402 0.89 21.84 18.30
N PRO A 403 1.66 21.67 19.38
CA PRO A 403 1.27 20.80 20.48
C PRO A 403 0.15 21.45 21.31
N THR A 404 -1.02 20.82 21.32
CA THR A 404 -2.18 21.22 22.14
C THR A 404 -2.42 20.24 23.29
N ALA A 405 -3.24 20.63 24.26
CA ALA A 405 -3.61 19.77 25.37
C ALA A 405 -4.30 18.49 24.87
N GLU A 406 -5.26 18.63 23.96
CA GLU A 406 -5.97 17.48 23.34
C GLU A 406 -5.11 16.73 22.31
N GLY A 407 -4.23 17.41 21.58
CA GLY A 407 -3.46 16.79 20.50
C GLY A 407 -2.21 16.04 20.94
N TYR A 408 -1.65 16.39 22.11
CA TYR A 408 -0.38 15.80 22.58
C TYR A 408 -0.29 15.66 24.10
N PHE A 409 -0.47 16.74 24.86
CA PHE A 409 -0.09 16.73 26.28
C PHE A 409 -0.96 15.81 27.16
N LYS A 410 -2.25 15.61 26.83
CA LYS A 410 -3.11 14.64 27.53
C LYS A 410 -2.72 13.19 27.26
N HIS A 411 -2.06 12.91 26.13
CA HIS A 411 -1.70 11.57 25.68
C HIS A 411 -0.32 11.08 26.16
N VAL A 412 0.48 11.95 26.76
CA VAL A 412 1.81 11.60 27.29
C VAL A 412 1.80 11.55 28.83
N SER A 413 2.82 10.93 29.45
CA SER A 413 2.92 10.85 30.90
C SER A 413 3.21 12.22 31.52
N LYS A 414 2.85 12.42 32.79
CA LYS A 414 3.14 13.68 33.52
C LYS A 414 4.63 14.04 33.50
N ALA A 415 5.52 13.04 33.55
CA ALA A 415 6.96 13.24 33.45
C ALA A 415 7.37 13.80 32.08
N VAL A 416 6.82 13.26 30.98
CA VAL A 416 7.10 13.74 29.62
C VAL A 416 6.58 15.17 29.40
N ILE A 417 5.43 15.55 29.98
CA ILE A 417 4.94 16.93 29.90
C ILE A 417 5.90 17.89 30.61
N LEU A 418 6.39 17.53 31.81
CA LEU A 418 7.31 18.37 32.57
C LEU A 418 8.68 18.49 31.91
N ASP A 419 9.17 17.42 31.29
CA ASP A 419 10.39 17.42 30.49
C ASP A 419 10.25 18.32 29.25
N ALA A 420 9.13 18.20 28.53
CA ALA A 420 8.79 19.09 27.42
C ALA A 420 8.77 20.55 27.85
N VAL A 421 8.03 20.89 28.93
CA VAL A 421 8.00 22.26 29.48
C VAL A 421 9.39 22.72 29.93
N GLY A 422 10.24 21.84 30.44
CA GLY A 422 11.62 22.16 30.79
C GLY A 422 12.43 22.68 29.60
N ALA A 423 12.12 22.23 28.38
CA ALA A 423 12.84 22.65 27.17
C ALA A 423 12.46 24.05 26.67
N PHE A 424 11.25 24.55 26.96
CA PHE A 424 10.77 25.85 26.44
C PHE A 424 10.34 26.87 27.52
N ALA A 425 10.08 26.44 28.75
CA ALA A 425 9.63 27.26 29.87
C ALA A 425 10.07 26.68 31.24
N PRO A 426 11.39 26.56 31.50
CA PRO A 426 11.95 25.85 32.66
C PRO A 426 11.51 26.42 34.02
N GLU A 427 11.26 27.72 34.11
CA GLU A 427 10.82 28.40 35.33
C GLU A 427 9.43 27.95 35.83
N PHE A 428 8.61 27.37 34.96
CA PHE A 428 7.27 26.91 35.32
C PHE A 428 7.24 25.45 35.81
N VAL A 429 8.28 24.65 35.55
CA VAL A 429 8.31 23.19 35.82
C VAL A 429 8.02 22.87 37.28
N THR A 430 8.66 23.58 38.23
CA THR A 430 8.49 23.32 39.68
C THR A 430 7.09 23.64 40.19
N ARG A 431 6.41 24.60 39.58
CA ARG A 431 5.01 24.96 39.88
C ARG A 431 4.06 23.95 39.27
N LEU A 432 4.27 23.58 38.00
CA LEU A 432 3.43 22.62 37.28
C LEU A 432 3.50 21.22 37.86
N ALA A 433 4.66 20.80 38.38
CA ALA A 433 4.83 19.48 38.99
C ALA A 433 3.83 19.18 40.13
N LYS A 434 3.29 20.22 40.78
CA LYS A 434 2.31 20.11 41.88
C LYS A 434 0.86 19.98 41.42
N LEU A 435 0.57 20.20 40.14
CA LEU A 435 -0.79 20.18 39.58
C LEU A 435 -1.19 18.78 39.09
N LYS A 436 -2.49 18.62 38.80
CA LYS A 436 -3.03 17.42 38.16
C LYS A 436 -2.69 17.43 36.66
N LYS A 437 -2.57 16.25 36.05
CA LYS A 437 -2.12 16.08 34.65
C LYS A 437 -2.92 16.93 33.65
N ALA A 438 -4.24 17.05 33.81
CA ALA A 438 -5.09 17.84 32.92
C ALA A 438 -4.78 19.35 32.99
N ASP A 439 -4.51 19.86 34.18
CA ASP A 439 -4.13 21.27 34.39
C ASP A 439 -2.73 21.55 33.84
N ILE A 440 -1.80 20.60 34.02
CA ILE A 440 -0.45 20.69 33.43
C ILE A 440 -0.53 20.69 31.91
N ALA A 441 -1.36 19.84 31.30
CA ALA A 441 -1.52 19.78 29.85
C ALA A 441 -2.06 21.08 29.26
N SER A 442 -3.05 21.70 29.92
CA SER A 442 -3.63 22.98 29.48
C SER A 442 -2.66 24.14 29.61
N GLU A 443 -1.87 24.17 30.70
CA GLU A 443 -0.87 25.21 30.92
C GLU A 443 0.38 25.00 30.05
N ALA A 444 0.74 23.75 29.73
CA ALA A 444 1.79 23.42 28.77
C ALA A 444 1.43 23.89 27.35
N GLU A 445 0.18 23.75 26.91
CA GLU A 445 -0.30 24.32 25.64
C GLU A 445 -0.14 25.84 25.62
N ARG A 446 -0.56 26.54 26.68
CA ARG A 446 -0.43 28.00 26.79
C ARG A 446 1.01 28.48 26.75
N LEU A 447 1.92 27.72 27.36
CA LEU A 447 3.35 28.04 27.42
C LEU A 447 4.09 27.63 26.14
N ALA A 448 3.62 26.61 25.42
CA ALA A 448 4.21 26.18 24.17
C ALA A 448 3.84 27.11 23.00
N ASP A 449 2.74 27.85 23.09
CA ASP A 449 2.36 28.78 22.03
C ASP A 449 3.43 29.86 21.78
N GLY A 450 3.77 30.06 20.51
CA GLY A 450 4.82 30.99 20.08
C GLY A 450 6.27 30.51 20.29
N THR A 451 6.51 29.36 20.93
CA THR A 451 7.87 28.85 21.18
C THR A 451 8.47 28.07 20.01
N GLY A 452 7.63 27.55 19.10
CA GLY A 452 8.05 26.65 18.03
C GLY A 452 8.49 25.26 18.54
N TRP A 453 8.29 24.96 19.82
CA TRP A 453 8.67 23.66 20.38
C TRP A 453 7.87 22.51 19.75
N MET A 454 8.56 21.39 19.54
CA MET A 454 8.01 20.23 18.84
C MET A 454 8.41 18.89 19.50
N PRO A 455 7.49 17.91 19.57
CA PRO A 455 7.80 16.54 20.00
C PRO A 455 8.94 15.91 19.20
N ALA A 456 9.69 14.99 19.84
CA ALA A 456 10.87 14.35 19.23
C ALA A 456 10.57 13.65 17.88
N ILE A 457 9.37 13.10 17.70
CA ILE A 457 8.93 12.46 16.44
C ILE A 457 8.87 13.41 15.23
N PHE A 458 8.92 14.72 15.46
CA PHE A 458 8.93 15.74 14.41
C PHE A 458 10.25 16.50 14.35
N LYS A 459 11.19 16.25 15.28
CA LYS A 459 12.53 16.80 15.15
C LYS A 459 13.21 16.05 14.00
N ALA A 460 13.59 16.78 12.96
CA ALA A 460 14.48 16.25 11.94
C ALA A 460 15.84 15.96 12.60
N GLU A 461 16.44 14.81 12.31
CA GLU A 461 17.87 14.64 12.50
C GLU A 461 18.56 15.60 11.53
N GLY A 462 18.84 16.81 11.99
CA GLY A 462 19.74 17.71 11.27
C GLY A 462 21.12 17.04 11.17
N PRO A 463 21.95 17.45 10.19
CA PRO A 463 23.36 17.08 10.22
C PRO A 463 23.89 17.45 11.60
N GLN A 464 24.48 16.49 12.31
CA GLN A 464 25.26 16.78 13.51
C GLN A 464 26.10 18.01 13.21
N GLU A 465 25.95 19.06 14.02
CA GLU A 465 26.97 20.08 14.17
C GLU A 465 28.25 19.30 14.46
N ALA A 466 29.04 19.09 13.40
CA ALA A 466 30.42 18.73 13.51
C ALA A 466 31.00 19.81 14.40
N ALA A 467 31.28 19.43 15.64
CA ALA A 467 32.00 20.25 16.58
C ALA A 467 33.14 20.90 15.82
N GLN A 468 33.13 22.24 15.82
CA GLN A 468 34.28 23.04 15.48
C GLN A 468 35.41 22.61 16.43
N GLU A 469 36.18 21.60 16.03
CA GLU A 469 37.56 21.50 16.49
C GLU A 469 38.31 22.62 15.78
N GLU A 470 38.39 23.76 16.46
CA GLU A 470 39.42 24.76 16.24
C GLU A 470 40.80 24.06 16.33
N GLY A 471 41.32 23.63 15.19
CA GLY A 471 42.73 23.31 15.02
C GLY A 471 43.54 24.60 14.93
N PRO A 472 44.65 24.75 15.70
CA PRO A 472 45.33 26.03 15.82
C PRO A 472 46.07 26.42 14.53
N GLU A 473 46.04 27.72 14.25
CA GLU A 473 46.86 28.42 13.27
C GLU A 473 48.33 28.02 13.36
N GLN A 474 48.97 27.76 12.21
CA GLN A 474 50.38 28.09 12.02
C GLN A 474 50.66 28.46 10.56
N ASP A 475 51.24 29.65 10.47
CA ASP A 475 51.65 30.41 9.29
C ASP A 475 52.67 29.74 8.36
N ALA A 476 52.51 30.11 7.09
CA ALA A 476 53.55 30.54 6.12
C ALA A 476 54.28 29.51 5.22
N PRO A 477 54.69 29.97 4.00
CA PRO A 477 54.81 29.16 2.79
C PRO A 477 56.24 29.12 2.19
N GLU A 478 56.32 28.59 0.95
CA GLU A 478 57.42 28.65 -0.03
C GLU A 478 58.64 27.74 0.20
N ASP A 479 58.87 26.77 -0.70
CA ASP A 479 59.87 26.93 -1.79
C ASP A 479 60.10 25.67 -2.64
N THR A 480 60.20 25.90 -3.97
CA THR A 480 61.10 25.24 -4.98
C THR A 480 60.83 23.79 -5.45
N GLU A 481 60.96 23.36 -6.72
CA GLU A 481 61.46 23.83 -8.04
C GLU A 481 60.81 22.86 -9.08
N ALA A 482 60.22 23.25 -10.22
CA ALA A 482 60.78 23.71 -11.50
C ALA A 482 61.68 22.70 -12.28
N MET A 483 61.33 22.54 -13.57
CA MET A 483 62.07 21.96 -14.72
C MET A 483 61.91 20.45 -14.96
N ALA A 484 61.78 19.92 -16.18
CA ALA A 484 61.53 20.39 -17.56
C ALA A 484 61.54 19.10 -18.42
N ASP A 485 60.71 19.01 -19.48
CA ASP A 485 61.16 18.84 -20.88
C ASP A 485 60.02 18.37 -21.79
N GLU A 486 59.67 19.24 -22.74
CA GLU A 486 59.16 18.90 -24.07
C GLU A 486 60.33 19.14 -25.04
N PRO A 487 60.41 18.46 -26.20
CA PRO A 487 59.96 19.17 -27.41
C PRO A 487 59.42 18.31 -28.58
N ALA A 488 58.46 18.91 -29.31
CA ALA A 488 58.36 19.18 -30.77
C ALA A 488 58.62 18.04 -31.80
N GLU A 489 57.98 17.89 -32.98
CA GLU A 489 57.53 18.76 -34.08
C GLU A 489 56.52 17.93 -34.94
N ALA A 490 55.35 18.43 -35.38
CA ALA A 490 55.05 19.24 -36.58
C ALA A 490 54.80 18.49 -37.93
N LEU A 491 53.85 19.05 -38.70
CA LEU A 491 53.53 18.92 -40.16
C LEU A 491 52.49 17.85 -40.56
N ALA A 492 51.23 18.19 -40.89
CA ALA A 492 50.66 19.07 -41.93
C ALA A 492 50.45 18.39 -43.30
N ALA A 493 49.18 18.29 -43.72
CA ALA A 493 48.65 18.70 -45.03
C ALA A 493 47.13 18.81 -44.94
#